data_AF-A0A173RMJ8-F1
#
_entry.id   AF-A0A173RMJ8-F1
#
_cell.length_a   1.000
_cell.length_b   1.000
_cell.length_c   1.000
_cell.angle_alpha   90.00
_cell.angle_beta   90.00
_cell.angle_gamma   90.00
#
_symmetry.space_group_name_H-M   'P 1'
#
loop_
_entity.id
_entity.type
_entity.pdbx_description
1 polymer ?
#
loop_
_entity_poly.entity_id
_entity_poly.type
_entity_poly.pdbx_seq_one_letter_code
_entity_poly.pdbx_strand_id
1 'polypeptide(L)'
;MKSKISICFLTIVVILLALVMIEKINTQRAADKAAIIAQRNENDKEEKNEKESLLTSNEAKNAKYCIKNDSGMLSVYNATASEKYFDTGVYFEELPDEAKNKVTNGLYFFNETDLYDFLESYSS
;
A
#
# COMPACT_ATOMS: atom_id res chain seq x y z
N MET A 1 -55.11 6.11 -7.43
CA MET A 1 -54.16 5.63 -6.38
C MET A 1 -53.34 4.48 -6.95
N LYS A 2 -52.26 4.79 -7.69
CA LYS A 2 -51.43 3.79 -8.39
C LYS A 2 -49.96 4.22 -8.28
N SER A 3 -49.09 3.28 -7.93
CA SER A 3 -47.63 3.41 -7.86
C SER A 3 -47.02 4.07 -6.61
N LYS A 4 -47.35 3.56 -5.40
CA LYS A 4 -46.49 3.77 -4.21
C LYS A 4 -46.00 2.46 -3.57
N ILE A 5 -46.54 1.32 -3.95
CA ILE A 5 -46.13 -0.01 -3.47
C ILE A 5 -44.88 -0.55 -4.20
N SER A 6 -44.63 -0.10 -5.43
CA SER A 6 -43.58 -0.66 -6.31
C SER A 6 -42.16 -0.26 -5.90
N ILE A 7 -41.98 0.93 -5.32
CA ILE A 7 -40.65 1.44 -4.94
C ILE A 7 -40.11 0.70 -3.70
N CYS A 8 -40.98 0.41 -2.73
CA CYS A 8 -40.62 -0.34 -1.52
C CYS A 8 -40.27 -1.80 -1.84
N PHE A 9 -40.94 -2.41 -2.83
CA PHE A 9 -40.61 -3.77 -3.23
C PHE A 9 -39.25 -3.85 -3.90
N LEU A 10 -38.91 -2.84 -4.72
CA LEU A 10 -37.63 -2.78 -5.42
C LEU A 10 -36.45 -2.57 -4.46
N THR A 11 -36.62 -1.76 -3.40
CA THR A 11 -35.58 -1.59 -2.38
C THR A 11 -35.38 -2.85 -1.54
N ILE A 12 -36.45 -3.57 -1.19
CA ILE A 12 -36.36 -4.83 -0.44
C ILE A 12 -35.65 -5.91 -1.27
N VAL A 13 -35.94 -6.00 -2.57
CA VAL A 13 -35.26 -6.96 -3.48
C VAL A 13 -33.78 -6.63 -3.63
N VAL A 14 -33.40 -5.35 -3.71
CA VAL A 14 -31.98 -4.93 -3.77
C VAL A 14 -31.23 -5.29 -2.48
N ILE A 15 -31.86 -5.11 -1.32
CA ILE A 15 -31.27 -5.48 -0.02
C ILE A 15 -31.07 -7.00 0.08
N LEU A 16 -32.04 -7.80 -0.37
CA LEU A 16 -31.91 -9.27 -0.39
C LEU A 16 -30.78 -9.74 -1.33
N LEU A 17 -30.62 -9.12 -2.50
CA LEU A 17 -29.53 -9.44 -3.43
C LEU A 17 -28.15 -9.07 -2.85
N ALA A 18 -28.05 -7.97 -2.11
CA ALA A 18 -26.80 -7.57 -1.45
C ALA A 18 -26.37 -8.58 -0.37
N LEU A 19 -27.31 -9.12 0.41
CA LEU A 19 -27.01 -10.13 1.43
C LEU A 19 -26.51 -11.45 0.81
N VAL A 20 -27.07 -11.89 -0.31
CA VAL A 20 -26.65 -13.10 -1.05
C VAL A 20 -25.22 -12.95 -1.61
N MET A 21 -24.81 -11.74 -2.04
CA MET A 21 -23.45 -11.52 -2.52
C MET A 21 -22.41 -11.58 -1.38
N ILE A 22 -22.75 -11.14 -0.17
CA ILE A 22 -21.84 -11.16 0.98
C ILE A 22 -21.50 -12.60 1.40
N GLU A 23 -22.47 -13.52 1.41
CA GLU A 23 -22.22 -14.94 1.70
C GLU A 23 -21.34 -15.62 0.64
N LYS A 24 -21.53 -15.28 -0.64
CA LYS A 24 -20.76 -15.86 -1.75
C LYS A 24 -19.29 -15.41 -1.73
N ILE A 25 -19.03 -14.14 -1.42
CA ILE A 25 -17.67 -13.58 -1.27
C ILE A 25 -16.92 -14.24 -0.09
N ASN A 26 -17.61 -14.50 1.02
CA ASN A 26 -17.02 -15.15 2.18
C ASN A 26 -16.66 -16.63 1.94
N THR A 27 -17.47 -17.32 1.13
CA THR A 27 -17.24 -18.73 0.75
C THR A 27 -16.09 -18.88 -0.26
N GLN A 28 -15.95 -17.94 -1.20
CA GLN A 28 -14.89 -17.98 -2.22
C GLN A 28 -13.48 -17.75 -1.62
N ARG A 29 -13.39 -16.97 -0.53
CA ARG A 29 -12.14 -16.72 0.21
C ARG A 29 -11.58 -17.96 0.93
N ALA A 30 -12.42 -18.95 1.22
CA ALA A 30 -11.99 -20.20 1.86
C ALA A 30 -11.45 -21.23 0.85
N ALA A 31 -11.99 -21.27 -0.37
CA ALA A 31 -11.55 -22.20 -1.41
C ALA A 31 -10.26 -21.75 -2.12
N ASP A 32 -10.06 -20.44 -2.30
CA ASP A 32 -8.84 -19.89 -2.92
C ASP A 32 -7.58 -20.09 -2.05
N LYS A 33 -7.75 -20.15 -0.72
CA LYS A 33 -6.65 -20.41 0.22
C LYS A 33 -6.10 -21.84 0.15
N ALA A 34 -6.88 -22.81 -0.33
CA ALA A 34 -6.43 -24.20 -0.44
C ALA A 34 -5.74 -24.49 -1.78
N ALA A 35 -6.11 -23.80 -2.86
CA ALA A 35 -5.51 -24.01 -4.18
C ALA A 35 -4.08 -23.45 -4.30
N ILE A 36 -3.75 -22.39 -3.55
CA ILE A 36 -2.41 -21.78 -3.56
C ILE A 36 -1.36 -22.67 -2.84
N ILE A 37 -1.78 -23.59 -1.96
CA ILE A 37 -0.86 -24.44 -1.18
C ILE A 37 -0.40 -25.67 -2.00
N ALA A 38 -1.13 -26.07 -3.04
CA ALA A 38 -0.82 -27.27 -3.83
C ALA A 38 0.21 -27.04 -4.96
N GLN A 39 0.51 -25.79 -5.34
CA GLN A 39 1.57 -25.48 -6.32
C GLN A 39 2.93 -25.18 -5.68
N ARG A 40 3.08 -25.37 -4.36
CA ARG A 40 4.35 -25.24 -3.65
C ARG A 40 5.18 -26.54 -3.70
N ASN A 41 5.31 -27.12 -4.89
CA ASN A 41 6.28 -28.18 -5.13
C ASN A 41 7.09 -27.76 -6.37
N GLU A 42 8.40 -27.74 -6.18
CA GLU A 42 9.43 -27.46 -7.20
C GLU A 42 9.62 -25.98 -7.55
N ASN A 43 10.31 -25.24 -6.69
CA ASN A 43 11.39 -24.33 -7.12
C ASN A 43 12.15 -23.84 -5.88
N ASP A 44 13.05 -24.71 -5.41
CA ASP A 44 14.12 -24.41 -4.46
C ASP A 44 15.07 -23.35 -5.04
N LYS A 45 14.71 -22.05 -5.02
CA LYS A 45 15.72 -20.97 -5.17
C LYS A 45 15.31 -19.53 -4.80
N GLU A 46 14.30 -19.28 -3.97
CA GLU A 46 13.91 -17.89 -3.64
C GLU A 46 13.68 -17.63 -2.15
N GLU A 47 14.37 -18.34 -1.26
CA GLU A 47 14.19 -18.22 0.18
C GLU A 47 14.89 -17.00 0.84
N LYS A 48 15.31 -15.99 0.07
CA LYS A 48 15.95 -14.78 0.62
C LYS A 48 15.14 -13.48 0.46
N ASN A 49 14.03 -13.47 -0.29
CA ASN A 49 13.34 -12.21 -0.63
C ASN A 49 11.98 -11.99 0.06
N GLU A 50 11.35 -13.02 0.63
CA GLU A 50 9.96 -12.90 1.11
C GLU A 50 9.83 -12.41 2.57
N LYS A 51 10.87 -12.57 3.41
CA LYS A 51 10.85 -12.04 4.77
C LYS A 51 11.02 -10.51 4.83
N GLU A 52 11.62 -9.91 3.80
CA GLU A 52 11.80 -8.46 3.69
C GLU A 52 10.55 -7.78 3.10
N SER A 53 9.82 -8.45 2.19
CA SER A 53 8.58 -7.96 1.59
C SER A 53 7.36 -7.92 2.54
N LEU A 54 7.34 -8.78 3.57
CA LEU A 54 6.23 -8.82 4.53
C LEU A 54 6.38 -7.82 5.68
N LEU A 55 7.62 -7.47 6.06
CA LEU A 55 7.91 -6.40 7.03
C LEU A 55 7.60 -5.02 6.41
N THR A 56 8.04 -4.80 5.17
CA THR A 56 7.76 -3.56 4.41
C THR A 56 6.27 -3.33 4.18
N SER A 57 5.46 -4.37 4.02
CA SER A 57 4.02 -4.21 3.77
C SER A 57 3.23 -3.67 4.97
N ASN A 58 3.67 -3.87 6.22
CA ASN A 58 2.95 -3.35 7.40
C ASN A 58 3.46 -1.98 7.86
N GLU A 59 4.76 -1.72 7.70
CA GLU A 59 5.37 -0.42 7.99
C GLU A 59 4.95 0.63 6.94
N ALA A 60 4.99 0.29 5.66
CA ALA A 60 4.52 1.18 4.59
C ALA A 60 3.03 1.50 4.68
N LYS A 61 2.20 0.57 5.21
CA LYS A 61 0.74 0.77 5.35
C LYS A 61 0.37 1.80 6.42
N ASN A 62 1.23 2.03 7.42
CA ASN A 62 0.95 2.96 8.52
C ASN A 62 1.79 4.23 8.46
N ALA A 63 2.76 4.31 7.54
CA ALA A 63 3.54 5.51 7.31
C ALA A 63 2.65 6.67 6.85
N LYS A 64 3.01 7.89 7.24
CA LYS A 64 2.34 9.11 6.75
C LYS A 64 3.06 9.71 5.55
N TYR A 65 4.38 9.59 5.52
CA TYR A 65 5.23 10.21 4.50
C TYR A 65 6.11 9.15 3.85
N CYS A 66 6.40 9.32 2.57
CA CYS A 66 7.43 8.56 1.88
C CYS A 66 8.28 9.47 0.99
N ILE A 67 9.57 9.14 0.90
CA ILE A 67 10.50 9.83 0.02
C ILE A 67 10.66 9.03 -1.26
N LYS A 68 10.62 9.71 -2.40
CA LYS A 68 10.88 9.13 -3.72
C LYS A 68 11.89 9.98 -4.47
N ASN A 69 12.68 9.34 -5.33
CA ASN A 69 13.46 10.03 -6.33
C ASN A 69 12.54 10.42 -7.49
N ASP A 70 12.32 11.71 -7.69
CA ASP A 70 11.63 12.27 -8.84
C ASP A 70 12.61 13.07 -9.68
N SER A 71 12.96 12.52 -10.86
CA SER A 71 13.86 13.18 -11.82
C SER A 71 15.24 13.58 -11.25
N GLY A 72 15.77 12.82 -10.28
CA GLY A 72 17.07 13.05 -9.66
C GLY A 72 17.02 13.86 -8.36
N MET A 73 15.86 14.40 -7.99
CA MET A 73 15.65 15.12 -6.74
C MET A 73 14.77 14.31 -5.80
N LEU A 74 15.02 14.39 -4.49
CA LEU A 74 14.13 13.82 -3.51
C LEU A 74 12.84 14.65 -3.41
N SER A 75 11.71 13.96 -3.44
CA SER A 75 10.39 14.55 -3.21
C SER A 75 9.66 13.77 -2.12
N VAL A 76 8.95 14.52 -1.27
CA VAL A 76 8.12 13.96 -0.20
C VAL A 76 6.70 13.76 -0.74
N TYR A 77 6.15 12.58 -0.48
CA TYR A 77 4.78 12.21 -0.80
C TYR A 77 4.01 11.82 0.46
N ASN A 78 2.69 12.00 0.45
CA ASN A 78 1.80 11.33 1.38
C ASN A 78 1.81 9.83 1.08
N ALA A 79 2.19 8.99 2.03
CA ALA A 79 2.31 7.55 1.82
C ALA A 79 0.95 6.88 1.55
N THR A 80 -0.13 7.38 2.16
CA THR A 80 -1.49 6.84 2.01
C THR A 80 -2.16 7.28 0.72
N ALA A 81 -2.13 8.58 0.42
CA ALA A 81 -2.77 9.17 -0.75
C ALA A 81 -1.91 9.07 -2.02
N SER A 82 -0.61 8.75 -1.88
CA SER A 82 0.38 8.78 -2.96
C SER A 82 0.45 10.14 -3.68
N GLU A 83 0.10 11.21 -2.98
CA GLU A 83 0.10 12.59 -3.48
C GLU A 83 1.42 13.28 -3.12
N LYS A 84 2.01 14.04 -4.06
CA LYS A 84 3.25 14.78 -3.81
C LYS A 84 2.95 15.94 -2.86
N TYR A 85 3.74 16.07 -1.79
CA TYR A 85 3.72 17.24 -0.91
C TYR A 85 4.65 18.35 -1.40
N PHE A 86 5.95 18.08 -1.48
CA PHE A 86 6.96 19.05 -1.91
C PHE A 86 8.25 18.39 -2.38
N ASP A 87 9.05 19.13 -3.14
CA ASP A 87 10.42 18.76 -3.53
C ASP A 87 11.40 19.29 -2.48
N THR A 88 12.36 18.46 -2.05
CA THR A 88 13.22 18.80 -0.89
C THR A 88 14.43 19.65 -1.26
N GLY A 89 14.77 19.73 -2.55
CA GLY A 89 16.02 20.34 -3.02
C GLY A 89 17.27 19.47 -2.85
N VAL A 90 17.16 18.31 -2.20
CA VAL A 90 18.25 17.35 -2.03
C VAL A 90 18.34 16.45 -3.26
N TYR A 91 19.50 16.37 -3.89
CA TYR A 91 19.69 15.48 -5.03
C TYR A 91 19.90 14.03 -4.59
N PHE A 92 19.28 13.09 -5.29
CA PHE A 92 19.44 11.67 -5.02
C PHE A 92 20.90 11.24 -5.10
N GLU A 93 21.69 11.84 -6.00
CA GLU A 93 23.09 11.50 -6.20
C GLU A 93 24.02 11.91 -5.05
N GLU A 94 23.62 12.91 -4.25
CA GLU A 94 24.38 13.42 -3.11
C GLU A 94 24.19 12.54 -1.86
N LEU A 95 23.21 11.64 -1.88
CA LEU A 95 22.99 10.69 -0.81
C LEU A 95 24.10 9.63 -0.77
N PRO A 96 24.49 9.16 0.43
CA PRO A 96 25.32 7.97 0.55
C PRO A 96 24.61 6.74 0.00
N ASP A 97 25.37 5.75 -0.47
CA ASP A 97 24.83 4.53 -1.10
C ASP A 97 23.78 3.82 -0.22
N GLU A 98 23.98 3.84 1.10
CA GLU A 98 23.03 3.27 2.06
C GLU A 98 21.66 3.96 1.97
N ALA A 99 21.64 5.30 1.91
CA ALA A 99 20.41 6.08 1.79
C ALA A 99 19.78 5.94 0.39
N LYS A 100 20.58 5.89 -0.68
CA LYS A 100 20.10 5.61 -2.04
C LYS A 100 19.34 4.29 -2.12
N ASN A 101 19.87 3.24 -1.50
CA ASN A 101 19.23 1.93 -1.44
C ASN A 101 17.90 1.99 -0.66
N LYS A 102 17.86 2.69 0.48
CA LYS A 102 16.63 2.88 1.25
C LYS A 102 15.56 3.65 0.47
N VAL A 103 15.93 4.74 -0.20
CA VAL A 103 15.00 5.52 -1.04
C VAL A 103 14.46 4.68 -2.19
N THR A 104 15.30 3.84 -2.82
CA THR A 104 14.90 2.94 -3.92
C THR A 104 13.95 1.84 -3.44
N ASN A 105 14.19 1.30 -2.25
CA ASN A 105 13.35 0.26 -1.63
C ASN A 105 12.09 0.82 -0.95
N GLY A 106 11.93 2.15 -0.90
CA GLY A 106 10.86 2.85 -0.21
C GLY A 106 11.28 3.27 1.18
N LEU A 107 11.59 4.56 1.33
CA LEU A 107 11.90 5.18 2.61
C LEU A 107 10.65 5.85 3.18
N TYR A 108 10.22 5.41 4.36
CA TYR A 108 8.94 5.77 4.98
C TYR A 108 9.12 6.41 6.35
N PHE A 109 8.25 7.36 6.68
CA PHE A 109 8.22 8.05 7.97
C PHE A 109 6.80 8.12 8.55
N PHE A 110 6.68 7.96 9.86
CA PHE A 110 5.40 7.99 10.57
C PHE A 110 5.01 9.39 11.07
N ASN A 111 6.01 10.26 11.27
CA ASN A 111 5.84 11.61 11.77
C ASN A 111 6.75 12.60 11.02
N GLU A 112 6.48 13.89 11.20
CA GLU A 112 7.21 14.96 10.52
C GLU A 112 8.61 15.18 11.07
N THR A 113 8.81 15.01 12.39
CA THR A 113 10.11 15.20 13.04
C THR A 113 11.16 14.28 12.43
N ASP A 114 10.90 12.97 12.37
CA ASP A 114 11.85 12.01 11.80
C ASP A 114 12.13 12.28 10.32
N LEU A 115 11.12 12.76 9.58
CA LEU A 115 11.28 13.15 8.18
C LEU A 115 12.20 14.36 8.05
N TYR A 116 11.97 15.43 8.81
CA TYR A 116 12.77 16.64 8.74
C TYR A 116 14.19 16.43 9.27
N ASP A 117 14.35 15.68 10.37
CA ASP A 117 15.67 15.30 10.89
C ASP A 117 16.49 14.54 9.83
N PHE A 118 15.84 13.64 9.09
CA PHE A 118 16.48 12.96 7.96
C PHE A 118 16.88 13.96 6.87
N LEU A 119 15.99 14.86 6.45
CA LEU A 119 16.28 15.81 5.38
C LEU A 119 17.38 16.83 5.75
N GLU A 120 17.37 17.31 6.99
CA GLU A 120 18.37 18.26 7.51
C GLU A 120 19.78 17.65 7.46
N SER A 121 19.91 16.33 7.69
CA SER A 121 21.20 15.65 7.59
C SER A 121 21.82 15.66 6.17
N TYR A 122 21.04 16.02 5.14
CA TYR A 122 21.47 16.09 3.75
C TYR A 122 21.22 17.45 3.07
N SER A 123 20.66 18.44 3.77
CA SER A 123 20.35 19.77 3.20
C SER A 123 21.50 20.78 3.37
N SER A 124 22.75 20.30 3.38
CA SER A 124 23.93 21.10 3.75
C SER A 124 24.43 22.04 2.65
#